data_AF-A0A7W1K7K5-F1
#
_entry.id   AF-A0A7W1K7K5-F1
#
_cell.length_a   1.000
_cell.length_b   1.000
_cell.length_c   1.000
_cell.angle_alpha   90.00
_cell.angle_beta   90.00
_cell.angle_gamma   90.00
#
_symmetry.space_group_name_H-M   'P 1'
#
loop_
_entity.id
_entity.type
_entity.pdbx_description
1 polymer ?
#
loop_
_entity_poly.entity_id
_entity_poly.type
_entity_poly.pdbx_seq_one_letter_code
_entity_poly.pdbx_strand_id
1 'polypeptide(L)'
;MTLPSGRTIEVISYEDNKTAAPELHVCPECSCDLVYPVAWEEADRSSWEVSLRCPNCEWTTSAVFGDDTIQRFDEILDRGTEALVTDLRQLTRANMEEDVERFVQAITAGHVLPEDF
;
A
#
# COMPACT_ATOMS: atom_id res chain seq x y z
N MET A 1 -17.04 -11.34 -26.05
CA MET A 1 -18.14 -11.32 -25.05
C MET A 1 -17.95 -10.05 -24.25
N THR A 2 -18.82 -9.07 -24.41
CA THR A 2 -18.67 -7.70 -23.87
C THR A 2 -19.42 -7.56 -22.55
N LEU A 3 -18.73 -7.11 -21.50
CA LEU A 3 -19.34 -6.67 -20.25
C LEU A 3 -19.73 -5.17 -20.32
N PRO A 4 -20.75 -4.73 -19.57
CA PRO A 4 -21.48 -3.48 -19.82
C PRO A 4 -20.84 -2.23 -19.18
N SER A 5 -19.51 -2.10 -19.19
CA SER A 5 -18.81 -1.01 -18.49
C SER A 5 -17.91 -0.13 -19.36
N GLY A 6 -17.85 -0.33 -20.68
CA GLY A 6 -17.16 0.60 -21.59
C GLY A 6 -15.65 0.77 -21.37
N ARG A 7 -15.01 -0.13 -20.62
CA ARG A 7 -13.56 -0.13 -20.39
C ARG A 7 -12.88 -1.14 -21.32
N THR A 8 -11.94 -0.66 -22.11
CA THR A 8 -11.05 -1.49 -22.94
C THR A 8 -10.09 -2.23 -22.01
N ILE A 9 -10.12 -3.57 -22.08
CA ILE A 9 -9.14 -4.44 -21.40
C ILE A 9 -8.06 -4.74 -22.43
N GLU A 10 -6.89 -4.14 -22.27
CA GLU A 10 -5.70 -4.54 -23.02
C GLU A 10 -5.03 -5.68 -22.26
N VAL A 11 -5.26 -6.91 -22.72
CA VAL A 11 -4.49 -8.08 -22.28
C VAL A 11 -3.12 -7.99 -22.95
N ILE A 12 -2.15 -7.42 -22.24
CA ILE A 12 -0.76 -7.44 -22.70
C ILE A 12 -0.17 -8.79 -22.30
N SER A 13 -0.19 -9.73 -23.25
CA SER A 13 0.59 -10.96 -23.16
C SER A 13 2.08 -10.60 -23.29
N TYR A 14 2.82 -10.55 -22.19
CA TYR A 14 4.27 -10.36 -22.27
C TYR A 14 4.92 -11.69 -22.68
N GLU A 15 5.43 -11.74 -23.92
CA GLU A 15 6.26 -12.84 -24.40
C GLU A 15 7.59 -12.88 -23.64
N ASP A 16 7.98 -14.11 -23.33
CA ASP A 16 9.08 -14.56 -22.49
C ASP A 16 10.43 -13.97 -22.91
N ASN A 17 10.87 -12.89 -22.25
CA ASN A 17 12.25 -12.46 -22.27
C ASN A 17 12.83 -12.68 -20.86
N LYS A 18 13.90 -13.48 -20.78
CA LYS A 18 14.72 -13.74 -19.57
C LYS A 18 15.33 -12.44 -19.03
N THR A 19 14.49 -11.64 -18.40
CA THR A 19 14.76 -10.30 -17.88
C THR A 19 14.15 -10.26 -16.48
N ALA A 20 14.80 -9.57 -15.55
CA ALA A 20 14.41 -9.50 -14.14
C ALA A 20 12.89 -9.36 -13.96
N ALA A 21 12.33 -10.05 -12.95
CA ALA A 21 10.91 -9.97 -12.64
C ALA A 21 10.43 -8.49 -12.62
N PRO A 22 9.25 -8.18 -13.18
CA PRO A 22 8.77 -6.80 -13.30
C PRO A 22 8.59 -6.15 -11.92
N GLU A 23 8.89 -4.85 -11.83
CA GLU A 23 8.71 -4.05 -10.61
C GLU A 23 7.26 -3.56 -10.50
N LEU A 24 6.37 -4.42 -10.02
CA LEU A 24 4.92 -4.15 -9.96
C LEU A 24 4.53 -2.94 -9.09
N HIS A 25 5.39 -2.55 -8.15
CA HIS A 25 5.19 -1.41 -7.26
C HIS A 25 5.45 -0.06 -7.95
N VAL A 26 6.10 -0.03 -9.13
CA VAL A 26 6.44 1.20 -9.85
C VAL A 26 5.38 1.51 -10.90
N CYS A 27 4.80 2.71 -10.83
CA CYS A 27 3.79 3.16 -11.78
C CYS A 27 4.44 3.54 -13.12
N PRO A 28 3.95 3.00 -14.27
CA PRO A 28 4.50 3.37 -15.57
C PRO A 28 4.17 4.82 -15.99
N GLU A 29 3.10 5.41 -15.45
CA GLU A 29 2.63 6.75 -15.85
C GLU A 29 3.29 7.89 -15.06
N CYS A 30 3.45 7.71 -13.74
CA CYS A 30 3.97 8.77 -12.86
C CYS A 30 5.24 8.39 -12.10
N SER A 31 5.76 7.18 -12.32
CA SER A 31 7.01 6.67 -11.73
C SER A 31 7.04 6.61 -10.20
N CYS A 32 5.90 6.77 -9.51
CA CYS A 32 5.84 6.52 -8.07
C CYS A 32 5.99 5.03 -7.77
N ASP A 33 6.52 4.71 -6.59
CA ASP A 33 6.76 3.37 -6.05
C ASP A 33 5.61 2.83 -5.18
N LEU A 34 4.42 3.43 -5.32
CA LEU A 34 3.26 3.19 -4.46
C LEU A 34 2.15 2.35 -5.13
N VAL A 35 2.43 1.69 -6.26
CA VAL A 35 1.40 0.84 -6.90
C VAL A 35 1.08 -0.32 -5.96
N TYR A 36 -0.21 -0.52 -5.72
CA TYR A 36 -0.72 -1.53 -4.80
C TYR A 36 -1.78 -2.40 -5.47
N PRO A 37 -1.97 -3.64 -5.01
CA PRO A 37 -2.99 -4.53 -5.52
C PRO A 37 -4.38 -4.15 -4.99
N VAL A 38 -5.39 -4.24 -5.85
CA VAL A 38 -6.81 -4.07 -5.50
C VAL A 38 -7.60 -5.38 -5.57
N ALA A 39 -7.10 -6.38 -6.30
CA ALA A 39 -7.67 -7.72 -6.37
C ALA A 39 -6.61 -8.76 -6.74
N TRP A 40 -6.84 -10.00 -6.29
CA TRP A 40 -6.00 -11.17 -6.52
C TRP A 40 -6.90 -12.36 -6.86
N GLU A 41 -6.65 -13.04 -7.97
CA GLU A 41 -7.36 -14.24 -8.39
C GLU A 41 -6.35 -15.31 -8.85
N GLU A 42 -6.56 -16.56 -8.44
CA GLU A 42 -5.70 -17.68 -8.89
C GLU A 42 -6.00 -17.96 -10.37
N ALA A 43 -4.99 -17.78 -11.23
CA ALA A 43 -5.13 -17.97 -12.68
C ALA A 43 -4.76 -19.40 -13.10
N ASP A 44 -3.65 -19.93 -12.54
CA ASP A 44 -3.24 -21.32 -12.66
C ASP A 44 -2.50 -21.80 -11.40
N ARG A 45 -1.87 -22.98 -11.45
CA ARG A 45 -1.18 -23.60 -10.31
C ARG A 45 0.02 -22.80 -9.76
N SER A 46 0.53 -21.82 -10.49
CA SER A 46 1.75 -21.06 -10.15
C SER A 46 1.69 -19.61 -10.66
N SER A 47 0.49 -19.08 -10.86
CA SER A 47 0.27 -17.73 -11.34
C SER A 47 -1.04 -17.14 -10.84
N TRP A 48 -1.01 -15.82 -10.73
CA TRP A 48 -2.06 -15.01 -10.13
C TRP A 48 -2.43 -13.90 -11.10
N GLU A 49 -3.71 -13.75 -11.38
CA GLU A 49 -4.24 -12.53 -11.97
C GLU A 49 -4.34 -11.47 -10.88
N VAL A 50 -3.61 -10.36 -11.07
CA VAL A 50 -3.54 -9.27 -10.10
C VAL A 50 -4.01 -7.99 -10.76
N SER A 51 -4.98 -7.35 -10.11
CA SER A 51 -5.39 -6.00 -10.47
C SER A 51 -4.64 -4.99 -9.62
N LEU A 52 -3.97 -4.04 -10.26
CA LEU A 52 -3.12 -3.02 -9.66
C LEU A 52 -3.73 -1.63 -9.79
N ARG A 53 -3.45 -0.75 -8.83
CA ARG A 53 -3.78 0.67 -8.87
C ARG A 53 -2.63 1.53 -8.36
N CYS A 54 -2.37 2.64 -9.05
CA CYS A 54 -1.52 3.72 -8.57
C CYS A 54 -2.36 4.71 -7.73
N PRO A 55 -1.98 5.01 -6.48
CA PRO A 55 -2.69 5.99 -5.66
C PRO A 55 -2.37 7.44 -6.06
N ASN A 56 -1.26 7.67 -6.75
CA ASN A 56 -0.81 9.02 -7.13
C ASN A 56 -1.52 9.57 -8.38
N CYS A 57 -1.68 8.74 -9.42
CA CYS A 57 -2.28 9.15 -10.70
C CYS A 57 -3.50 8.33 -11.12
N GLU A 58 -3.96 7.42 -10.26
CA GLU A 58 -5.12 6.54 -10.48
C GLU A 58 -5.00 5.55 -11.65
N TRP A 59 -3.82 5.38 -12.25
CA TRP A 59 -3.56 4.33 -13.22
C TRP A 59 -3.95 2.96 -12.66
N THR A 60 -4.59 2.13 -13.49
CA THR A 60 -5.01 0.77 -13.13
C THR A 60 -4.66 -0.22 -14.23
N THR A 61 -4.29 -1.44 -13.86
CA THR A 61 -4.09 -2.54 -14.82
C THR A 61 -4.46 -3.88 -14.19
N SER A 62 -4.71 -4.91 -15.00
CA SER A 62 -4.91 -6.29 -14.56
C SER A 62 -4.07 -7.20 -15.44
N ALA A 63 -3.26 -8.06 -14.84
CA ALA A 63 -2.35 -8.96 -15.56
C ALA A 63 -2.04 -10.21 -14.73
N VAL A 64 -1.60 -11.28 -15.41
CA VAL A 64 -1.20 -12.55 -14.79
C VAL A 64 0.31 -12.54 -14.54
N PHE A 65 0.70 -12.90 -13.32
CA PHE A 65 2.09 -12.95 -12.87
C PHE A 65 2.41 -14.29 -12.20
N GLY A 66 3.62 -14.79 -12.41
CA GLY A 66 4.09 -16.01 -11.75
C GLY A 66 4.53 -15.80 -10.30
N ASP A 67 4.66 -16.91 -9.56
CA ASP A 67 4.96 -16.93 -8.13
C ASP A 67 6.16 -16.06 -7.72
N ASP A 68 7.29 -16.14 -8.43
CA ASP A 68 8.49 -15.34 -8.09
C ASP A 68 8.22 -13.82 -8.11
N THR A 69 7.38 -13.36 -9.04
CA THR A 69 7.02 -11.95 -9.15
C THR A 69 6.06 -11.55 -8.02
N ILE A 70 5.10 -12.42 -7.71
CA ILE A 70 4.14 -12.19 -6.63
C ILE A 70 4.85 -12.14 -5.27
N GLN A 71 5.71 -13.12 -4.99
CA GLN A 71 6.46 -13.16 -3.74
C GLN A 71 7.30 -11.89 -3.54
N ARG A 72 8.04 -11.46 -4.58
CA ARG A 72 8.81 -10.22 -4.50
C ARG A 72 7.92 -8.98 -4.28
N PHE A 73 6.76 -8.96 -4.91
CA PHE A 73 5.82 -7.85 -4.76
C PHE A 73 5.25 -7.80 -3.34
N ASP A 74 4.86 -8.94 -2.78
CA ASP A 74 4.41 -9.09 -1.39
C ASP A 74 5.45 -8.58 -0.38
N GLU A 75 6.72 -8.99 -0.53
CA GLU A 75 7.84 -8.51 0.29
C GLU A 75 8.05 -6.98 0.22
N ILE A 76 7.68 -6.34 -0.89
CA ILE A 76 7.74 -4.88 -1.03
C ILE A 76 6.56 -4.22 -0.31
N LEU A 77 5.35 -4.78 -0.44
CA LEU A 77 4.15 -4.28 0.23
C LEU A 77 4.25 -4.38 1.75
N ASP A 78 4.80 -5.48 2.26
CA ASP A 78 5.05 -5.67 3.69
C ASP A 78 6.02 -4.62 4.23
N ARG A 79 7.17 -4.43 3.56
CA ARG A 79 8.14 -3.40 3.95
C ARG A 79 7.54 -1.99 3.91
N GLY A 80 6.75 -1.68 2.88
CA GLY A 80 6.04 -0.40 2.77
C GLY A 80 5.07 -0.19 3.93
N THR A 81 4.31 -1.23 4.28
CA THR A 81 3.38 -1.20 5.41
C THR A 81 4.09 -1.00 6.75
N GLU A 82 5.20 -1.71 6.97
CA GLU A 82 6.02 -1.54 8.19
C GLU A 82 6.58 -0.12 8.32
N ALA A 83 7.04 0.48 7.22
CA ALA A 83 7.49 1.87 7.20
C ALA A 83 6.35 2.83 7.57
N LEU A 84 5.18 2.69 6.95
CA LEU A 84 4.00 3.52 7.24
C LEU A 84 3.55 3.41 8.70
N VAL A 85 3.52 2.19 9.26
CA VAL A 85 3.17 1.97 10.68
C VAL A 85 4.21 2.60 11.61
N THR A 86 5.48 2.51 11.26
CA THR A 86 6.57 3.10 12.05
C THR A 86 6.47 4.62 12.06
N ASP A 87 6.28 5.25 10.90
CA ASP A 87 6.12 6.69 10.76
C ASP A 87 4.88 7.19 11.50
N LEU A 88 3.75 6.47 11.38
CA LEU A 88 2.53 6.78 12.11
C LEU A 88 2.77 6.78 13.62
N ARG A 89 3.46 5.76 14.16
CA ARG A 89 3.78 5.68 15.60
C ARG A 89 4.65 6.84 16.06
N GLN A 90 5.64 7.24 15.26
CA GLN A 90 6.51 8.37 15.58
C GLN A 90 5.71 9.68 15.61
N LEU A 91 4.85 9.91 14.62
CA LEU A 91 3.99 11.10 14.58
C LEU A 91 3.00 11.13 15.74
N THR A 92 2.35 10.00 16.07
CA THR A 92 1.46 9.90 17.24
C THR A 92 2.19 10.25 18.53
N ARG A 93 3.42 9.74 18.72
CA ARG A 93 4.23 10.05 19.90
C ARG A 93 4.60 11.52 19.96
N ALA A 94 5.05 12.11 18.86
CA ALA A 94 5.42 13.52 18.80
C ALA A 94 4.21 14.43 19.09
N ASN A 95 3.03 14.09 18.55
CA ASN A 95 1.81 14.86 18.80
C ASN A 95 1.33 14.76 20.26
N MET A 96 1.53 13.61 20.92
CA MET A 96 1.11 13.43 22.32
C MET A 96 2.06 14.05 23.34
N GLU A 97 3.29 14.43 22.96
CA GLU A 97 4.27 14.97 23.90
C GLU A 97 3.81 16.32 24.49
N GLU A 98 3.32 17.23 23.66
CA GLU A 98 2.77 18.52 24.10
C GLU A 98 1.53 18.35 24.98
N ASP A 99 0.64 17.42 24.64
CA ASP A 99 -0.57 17.12 25.41
C ASP A 99 -0.21 16.59 26.81
N VAL A 100 0.78 15.70 26.90
CA VAL A 100 1.27 15.16 28.19
C VAL A 100 1.89 16.27 29.04
N GLU A 101 2.74 17.12 28.47
CA GLU A 101 3.36 18.23 29.21
C GLU A 101 2.30 19.20 29.75
N ARG A 102 1.30 19.54 28.92
CA ARG A 102 0.19 20.42 29.32
C ARG A 102 -0.65 19.79 30.41
N PHE A 103 -0.89 18.48 30.34
CA PHE A 103 -1.64 17.74 31.36
C PHE A 103 -0.89 17.69 32.70
N VAL A 104 0.42 17.45 32.68
CA VAL A 104 1.28 17.50 33.87
C VAL A 104 1.24 18.89 34.53
N GLN A 105 1.30 19.96 33.73
CA GLN A 105 1.18 21.32 34.24
C GLN A 105 -0.20 21.57 34.88
N ALA A 106 -1.28 21.07 34.27
CA ALA A 106 -2.63 21.21 34.80
C ALA A 106 -2.81 20.49 36.15
N ILE A 107 -2.28 19.26 36.29
CA ILE A 107 -2.26 18.53 37.57
C ILE A 107 -1.44 19.31 38.62
N THR A 108 -0.25 19.76 38.24
CA THR A 108 0.66 20.47 39.17
C THR A 108 0.06 21.80 39.65
N ALA A 109 -0.68 22.48 38.79
CA ALA A 109 -1.39 23.71 39.12
C ALA A 109 -2.74 23.48 39.83
N GLY A 110 -3.16 22.23 40.04
CA GLY A 110 -4.44 21.89 40.67
C GLY A 110 -5.68 22.18 39.81
N HIS A 111 -5.52 22.26 38.49
CA HIS A 111 -6.62 22.41 37.54
C HIS A 111 -7.28 21.07 37.16
N VAL A 112 -6.63 19.95 37.47
CA VAL A 112 -7.15 18.58 37.33
C VAL A 112 -6.96 17.87 38.65
N LEU A 113 -8.05 17.36 39.22
CA LEU A 113 -8.11 16.70 40.52
C LEU A 113 -8.47 15.22 40.35
N PRO A 114 -8.22 14.37 41.36
CA PRO A 114 -8.58 12.95 41.30
C PRO A 114 -10.08 12.70 41.04
N GLU A 115 -10.94 13.64 41.39
CA GLU A 115 -12.40 13.58 41.17
C GLU A 115 -12.83 13.82 39.70
N ASP A 116 -11.91 14.22 38.82
CA ASP A 116 -12.17 14.49 37.40
C ASP A 116 -12.01 13.25 36.48
N PHE A 117 -11.73 12.06 37.03
CA PHE A 117 -11.54 10.79 36.30
C PHE A 117 -12.58 9.74 36.68
#